data_AF-A0A3M1E479-F1
#
_entry.id   AF-A0A3M1E479-F1
#
_cell.length_a   1.000
_cell.length_b   1.000
_cell.length_c   1.000
_cell.angle_alpha   90.00
_cell.angle_beta   90.00
_cell.angle_gamma   90.00
#
_symmetry.space_group_name_H-M   'P 1'
#
loop_
_entity.id
_entity.type
_entity.pdbx_description
1 polymer ?
#
loop_
_entity_poly.entity_id
_entity_poly.type
_entity_poly.pdbx_seq_one_letter_code
_entity_poly.pdbx_strand_id
1 'polypeptide(L)'
;MTPRQWYYVGFNLVRGIGPARLRLLLKTFGDVEAAWHAPADALSAAGLDRRTLENLLEVRARVDLEKEVQRVTAVGAHILTWEDPG
;
A
#
# COMPACT_ATOMS: atom_id res chain seq x y z
N MET A 1 14.28 1.58 -6.97
CA MET A 1 12.81 1.57 -6.78
C MET A 1 12.24 2.90 -7.25
N THR A 2 11.08 2.90 -7.91
CA THR A 2 10.32 4.12 -8.25
C THR A 2 9.46 4.56 -7.07
N PRO A 3 9.04 5.84 -6.98
CA PRO A 3 8.14 6.32 -5.92
C PRO A 3 6.84 5.52 -5.82
N ARG A 4 6.31 5.03 -6.94
CA ARG A 4 5.11 4.18 -6.97
C ARG A 4 5.29 2.84 -6.26
N GLN A 5 6.48 2.23 -6.35
CA GLN A 5 6.78 0.96 -5.68
C GLN A 5 6.72 1.08 -4.15
N TRP A 6 6.90 2.30 -3.61
CA TRP A 6 6.89 2.55 -2.17
C TRP A 6 5.52 2.33 -1.55
N TYR A 7 4.46 2.66 -2.29
CA TYR A 7 3.09 2.47 -1.81
C TYR A 7 2.69 0.99 -1.74
N TYR A 8 3.27 0.12 -2.57
CA TYR A 8 3.13 -1.33 -2.40
C TYR A 8 3.73 -1.81 -1.08
N VAL A 9 4.88 -1.27 -0.67
CA VAL A 9 5.48 -1.54 0.64
C VAL A 9 4.56 -1.05 1.75
N GLY A 10 4.06 0.18 1.63
CA GLY A 10 3.08 0.74 2.55
C GLY A 10 1.89 -0.18 2.77
N PHE A 11 1.27 -0.67 1.69
CA PHE A 11 0.13 -1.59 1.78
C PHE A 11 0.49 -2.94 2.39
N ASN A 12 1.68 -3.48 2.13
CA ASN A 12 2.15 -4.73 2.74
C ASN A 12 2.33 -4.62 4.26
N LEU A 13 2.56 -3.41 4.80
CA LEU A 13 2.63 -3.17 6.24
C LEU A 13 1.24 -3.13 6.91
N VAL A 14 0.16 -3.01 6.12
CA VAL A 14 -1.20 -2.86 6.65
C VAL A 14 -1.83 -4.22 6.93
N ARG A 15 -2.01 -4.54 8.22
CA ARG A 15 -2.74 -5.75 8.62
C ARG A 15 -4.17 -5.75 8.09
N GLY A 16 -4.54 -6.84 7.42
CA GLY A 16 -5.85 -7.01 6.80
C GLY A 16 -5.88 -6.70 5.31
N ILE A 17 -4.83 -6.10 4.74
CA ILE A 17 -4.70 -5.89 3.29
C ILE A 17 -3.82 -7.00 2.70
N GLY A 18 -4.48 -8.02 2.15
CA GLY A 18 -3.83 -9.04 1.32
C GLY A 18 -3.91 -8.72 -0.18
N PRO A 19 -3.35 -9.59 -1.04
CA PRO A 19 -3.30 -9.38 -2.49
C PRO A 19 -4.65 -9.11 -3.13
N ALA A 20 -5.71 -9.80 -2.69
CA ALA A 20 -7.06 -9.62 -3.24
C ALA A 20 -7.64 -8.23 -2.96
N ARG A 21 -7.47 -7.72 -1.72
CA ARG A 21 -7.93 -6.37 -1.35
C ARG A 21 -7.10 -5.30 -2.04
N LEU A 22 -5.78 -5.50 -2.13
CA LEU A 22 -4.93 -4.56 -2.86
C LEU A 22 -5.36 -4.46 -4.34
N ARG A 23 -5.60 -5.59 -5.02
CA ARG A 23 -6.11 -5.57 -6.40
C ARG A 23 -7.46 -4.85 -6.54
N LEU A 24 -8.37 -5.03 -5.57
CA LEU A 24 -9.65 -4.30 -5.54
C LEU A 24 -9.43 -2.79 -5.44
N LEU A 25 -8.53 -2.35 -4.55
CA LEU A 25 -8.19 -0.94 -4.40
C LEU A 25 -7.54 -0.39 -5.69
N LEU A 26 -6.60 -1.11 -6.29
CA LEU A 26 -5.99 -0.70 -7.57
C LEU A 26 -7.03 -0.59 -8.68
N LYS A 27 -7.97 -1.53 -8.77
CA LYS A 27 -9.07 -1.46 -9.74
C LYS A 27 -9.99 -0.26 -9.48
N THR A 28 -10.20 0.10 -8.21
CA THR A 28 -11.12 1.18 -7.82
C THR A 28 -10.50 2.57 -8.00
N PHE A 29 -9.22 2.72 -7.66
CA PHE A 29 -8.52 4.01 -7.63
C PHE A 29 -7.55 4.20 -8.81
N GLY A 30 -7.39 3.19 -9.66
CA GLY A 30 -6.56 3.23 -10.86
C GLY A 30 -5.11 2.79 -10.61
N ASP A 31 -4.46 3.35 -9.57
CA ASP A 31 -3.10 2.98 -9.21
C ASP A 31 -2.86 2.93 -7.69
N VAL A 32 -1.67 2.45 -7.30
CA VAL A 32 -1.31 2.19 -5.91
C VAL A 32 -1.12 3.48 -5.10
N GLU A 33 -0.68 4.55 -5.75
CA GLU A 33 -0.48 5.85 -5.12
C GLU A 33 -1.83 6.51 -4.84
N ALA A 34 -2.72 6.52 -5.83
CA ALA A 34 -4.09 7.00 -5.70
C ALA A 34 -4.84 6.21 -4.61
N ALA A 35 -4.70 4.88 -4.59
CA ALA A 35 -5.28 4.05 -3.53
C ALA A 35 -4.70 4.39 -2.14
N TRP A 36 -3.40 4.68 -2.05
CA TRP A 36 -2.74 5.05 -0.80
C TRP A 36 -3.12 6.44 -0.30
N HIS A 37 -3.57 7.35 -1.16
CA HIS A 37 -4.01 8.68 -0.75
C HIS A 37 -5.52 8.84 -0.71
N ALA A 38 -6.29 7.83 -1.15
CA ALA A 38 -7.75 7.86 -1.14
C ALA A 38 -8.31 8.16 0.26
N PRO A 39 -9.39 8.96 0.37
CA PRO A 39 -9.96 9.33 1.65
C PRO A 39 -10.72 8.17 2.29
N ALA A 40 -10.94 8.24 3.61
CA ALA A 40 -11.45 7.13 4.42
C ALA A 40 -12.85 6.65 4.00
N ASP A 41 -13.72 7.58 3.58
CA ASP A 41 -15.05 7.31 3.06
C ASP A 41 -15.00 6.54 1.74
N ALA A 42 -14.14 6.96 0.80
CA ALA A 42 -13.96 6.26 -0.48
C ALA A 42 -13.37 4.86 -0.28
N LEU A 43 -12.43 4.72 0.65
CA LEU A 43 -11.83 3.43 1.03
C LEU A 43 -12.86 2.48 1.65
N SER A 44 -13.73 3.00 2.51
CA SER A 44 -14.84 2.21 3.08
C SER A 44 -15.83 1.79 1.99
N ALA A 45 -16.19 2.71 1.08
CA ALA A 45 -17.06 2.42 -0.07
C ALA A 45 -16.43 1.40 -1.04
N ALA A 46 -15.10 1.37 -1.14
CA ALA A 46 -14.35 0.37 -1.90
C ALA A 46 -14.32 -1.03 -1.25
N GLY A 47 -14.92 -1.20 -0.06
CA GLY A 47 -15.08 -2.49 0.60
C GLY A 47 -14.05 -2.78 1.70
N LEU A 48 -13.32 -1.78 2.19
CA LEU A 48 -12.55 -1.94 3.44
C LEU A 48 -13.50 -1.91 4.64
N ASP A 49 -13.46 -2.99 5.43
CA ASP A 49 -14.11 -3.01 6.72
C ASP A 49 -13.43 -2.04 7.69
N ARG A 50 -14.17 -1.65 8.74
CA ARG A 50 -13.72 -0.66 9.73
C ARG A 50 -12.33 -0.96 10.29
N ARG A 51 -12.05 -2.21 10.66
CA ARG A 51 -10.76 -2.59 11.28
C ARG A 51 -9.61 -2.46 10.29
N THR A 52 -9.82 -2.89 9.04
CA THR A 52 -8.80 -2.77 8.00
C THR A 52 -8.54 -1.30 7.63
N LEU A 53 -9.61 -0.49 7.56
CA LEU A 53 -9.49 0.96 7.34
C LEU A 53 -8.71 1.65 8.46
N GLU A 54 -9.02 1.35 9.73
CA GLU A 54 -8.29 1.90 10.89
C GLU A 54 -6.80 1.54 10.84
N ASN A 55 -6.46 0.28 10.51
CA ASN A 55 -5.07 -0.13 10.34
C ASN A 55 -4.37 0.64 9.22
N LEU A 56 -5.05 0.86 8.08
CA LEU A 56 -4.49 1.61 6.96
C LEU A 56 -4.18 3.06 7.35
N LEU A 57 -5.13 3.73 8.01
CA LEU A 57 -4.94 5.11 8.46
C LEU A 57 -3.83 5.22 9.51
N GLU A 58 -3.73 4.26 10.44
CA GLU A 58 -2.65 4.20 11.43
C GLU A 58 -1.28 4.06 10.76
N VAL A 59 -1.15 3.15 9.80
CA VAL A 59 0.12 2.97 9.06
C VAL A 59 0.45 4.25 8.29
N ARG A 60 -0.49 4.85 7.56
CA ARG A 60 -0.28 6.12 6.83
C ARG A 60 0.25 7.24 7.72
N ALA A 61 -0.25 7.35 8.94
CA ALA A 61 0.16 8.39 9.88
C ALA A 61 1.56 8.16 10.47
N ARG A 62 2.04 6.91 10.51
CA ARG A 62 3.30 6.54 11.16
C ARG A 62 4.44 6.28 10.19
N VAL A 63 4.14 5.82 8.97
CA VAL A 63 5.16 5.34 8.04
C VAL A 63 5.76 6.50 7.25
N ASP A 64 7.09 6.58 7.31
CA ASP A 64 7.87 7.35 6.36
C ASP A 64 8.31 6.38 5.25
N LEU A 65 7.53 6.35 4.16
CA LEU A 65 7.74 5.39 3.07
C LEU A 65 9.12 5.52 2.43
N GLU A 66 9.67 6.73 2.35
CA GLU A 66 11.02 6.96 1.84
C GLU A 66 12.06 6.25 2.72
N LYS A 67 11.97 6.43 4.04
CA LYS A 67 12.88 5.77 4.99
C LYS A 67 12.71 4.25 5.06
N GLU A 68 11.48 3.75 4.99
CA GLU A 68 11.23 2.30 4.94
C GLU A 68 11.86 1.69 3.68
N VAL A 69 11.72 2.34 2.54
CA VAL A 69 12.29 1.85 1.29
C VAL A 69 13.81 1.91 1.29
N GLN A 70 14.40 2.98 1.82
CA GLN A 70 15.85 3.05 2.00
C GLN A 70 16.36 1.90 2.89
N ARG A 71 15.64 1.57 3.97
CA ARG A 71 15.96 0.40 4.80
C ARG A 71 15.89 -0.91 4.02
N VAL A 72 14.81 -1.16 3.29
CA VAL A 72 14.64 -2.42 2.52
C VAL A 72 15.70 -2.54 1.41
N THR A 73 16.03 -1.43 0.75
CA THR A 73 17.05 -1.41 -0.32
C THR A 73 18.46 -1.62 0.26
N ALA A 74 18.74 -1.09 1.46
CA ALA A 74 20.03 -1.23 2.12
C ALA A 74 20.34 -2.68 2.56
N VAL A 75 19.33 -3.51 2.79
CA VAL A 75 19.51 -4.96 3.08
C VAL A 75 19.56 -5.84 1.83
N GLY A 76 19.55 -5.26 0.63
CA GLY A 76 19.64 -6.02 -0.63
C GLY A 76 18.38 -6.84 -0.97
N ALA A 77 17.26 -6.59 -0.28
CA ALA A 77 16.01 -7.23 -0.59
C ALA A 77 15.38 -6.55 -1.82
N HIS A 78 15.36 -7.25 -2.95
CA HIS A 78 14.56 -6.85 -4.09
C HIS A 78 13.08 -7.00 -3.73
N ILE A 79 12.37 -5.88 -3.59
CA ILE A 79 10.91 -5.89 -3.50
C ILE A 79 10.40 -6.28 -4.87
N LEU A 80 9.98 -7.54 -5.01
CA LEU A 80 9.18 -8.00 -6.13
C LEU A 80 7.84 -7.26 -6.06
N THR A 81 7.76 -6.15 -6.78
CA THR A 81 6.49 -5.47 -7.01
C THR A 81 5.77 -6.18 -8.15
N TRP A 82 4.44 -6.23 -8.11
CA TRP A 82 3.59 -6.93 -9.09
C TRP A 82 3.75 -6.47 -10.55
N GLU A 83 4.60 -5.46 -10.81
CA GLU A 83 4.94 -4.94 -12.13
C GLU A 83 6.25 -5.51 -12.69
N ASP A 84 6.97 -6.37 -11.95
CA ASP A 84 8.11 -7.08 -12.50
C ASP A 84 7.62 -8.11 -13.54
N PRO A 85 8.05 -8.03 -14.80
CA PRO A 85 7.83 -9.11 -15.75
C PRO A 85 8.58 -10.34 -15.23
N GLY A 86 7.84 -11.42 -14.98
CA GLY A 86 8.43 -12.74 -14.82
C GLY A 86 9.13 -13.20 -16.10
#